data_AF-A0A3E1NQ59-F1
#
_entry.id   AF-A0A3E1NQ59-F1
#
_cell.length_a   1.000
_cell.length_b   1.000
_cell.length_c   1.000
_cell.angle_alpha   90.00
_cell.angle_beta   90.00
_cell.angle_gamma   90.00
#
_symmetry.space_group_name_H-M   'P 1'
#
loop_
_entity.id
_entity.type
_entity.pdbx_description
1 polymer ?
#
loop_
_entity_poly.entity_id
_entity_poly.type
_entity_poly.pdbx_seq_one_letter_code
_entity_poly.pdbx_strand_id
1 'polypeptide(L)'
;MQVTINDKLHDVPFDLADISLGQYLEYHQQYGRELDEAMQVIAKKEYDGDQDDTDLLRQMDIDAHIDNEALAWFSFWTKHDLFDVRQAPLIQPLLDRYRLFRSILQQAFTEAQQLPASVLWNGDEWTIQDFKINPASSMSFNEVITAKEVMRQLHTLGKGRWEAMPYLCAVYFRKKDEAFTDDMVIEGGERLTLMQQLPMPYVCQVAFFLTICVHTWMTTLAYSQEEVQEMPNLN
;
A
#
# COMPACT_ATOMS: atom_id res chain seq x y z
N MET A 1 6.72 -18.70 4.48
CA MET A 1 7.46 -19.03 5.73
C MET A 1 6.59 -19.89 6.63
N GLN A 2 7.13 -20.95 7.23
CA GLN A 2 6.33 -21.87 8.02
C GLN A 2 6.24 -21.48 9.50
N VAL A 3 5.01 -21.49 10.02
CA VAL A 3 4.66 -21.25 11.43
C VAL A 3 3.83 -22.42 11.93
N THR A 4 4.10 -22.90 13.14
CA THR A 4 3.30 -23.95 13.77
C THR A 4 2.27 -23.33 14.72
N ILE A 5 0.98 -23.60 14.48
CA ILE A 5 -0.13 -23.21 15.37
C ILE A 5 -0.95 -24.47 15.62
N ASN A 6 -1.21 -24.81 16.90
CA ASN A 6 -1.95 -26.02 17.31
C ASN A 6 -1.42 -27.30 16.63
N ASP A 7 -0.10 -27.49 16.63
CA ASP A 7 0.62 -28.61 15.99
C ASP A 7 0.41 -28.74 14.47
N LYS A 8 -0.14 -27.72 13.83
CA LYS A 8 -0.29 -27.64 12.37
C LYS A 8 0.66 -26.60 11.79
N LEU A 9 1.26 -26.98 10.66
CA LEU A 9 2.14 -26.10 9.91
C LEU A 9 1.31 -25.23 8.97
N HIS A 10 1.48 -23.92 9.07
CA HIS A 10 0.84 -22.92 8.22
C HIS A 10 1.92 -22.18 7.44
N ASP A 11 1.65 -21.92 6.17
CA ASP A 11 2.50 -21.04 5.37
C ASP A 11 1.98 -19.61 5.47
N VAL A 12 2.85 -18.72 5.92
CA VAL A 12 2.57 -17.30 6.08
C VAL A 12 3.56 -16.57 5.18
N PRO A 13 3.12 -15.64 4.31
CA PRO A 13 4.01 -14.90 3.44
C PRO A 13 4.85 -13.92 4.26
N PHE A 14 6.14 -13.88 3.94
CA PHE A 14 7.13 -12.99 4.55
C PHE A 14 7.96 -12.24 3.48
N ASP A 15 7.44 -12.19 2.26
CA ASP A 15 7.94 -11.40 1.14
C ASP A 15 6.72 -10.77 0.45
N LEU A 16 6.85 -9.52 0.01
CA LEU A 16 5.81 -8.87 -0.80
C LEU A 16 5.56 -9.65 -2.10
N ALA A 17 6.59 -10.27 -2.67
CA ALA A 17 6.47 -11.05 -3.89
C ALA A 17 5.52 -12.26 -3.75
N ASP A 18 5.36 -12.77 -2.52
CA ASP A 18 4.47 -13.90 -2.22
C ASP A 18 3.00 -13.48 -2.02
N ILE A 19 2.72 -12.18 -2.03
CA ILE A 19 1.40 -11.62 -1.76
C ILE A 19 0.86 -11.00 -3.03
N SER A 20 -0.30 -11.48 -3.49
CA SER A 20 -1.01 -10.83 -4.59
C SER A 20 -1.82 -9.63 -4.09
N LEU A 21 -2.11 -8.69 -4.99
CA LEU A 21 -2.98 -7.56 -4.72
C LEU A 21 -4.33 -8.01 -4.14
N GLY A 22 -4.94 -9.03 -4.73
CA GLY A 22 -6.23 -9.57 -4.27
C GLY A 22 -6.16 -10.07 -2.82
N GLN A 23 -5.12 -10.83 -2.46
CA GLN A 23 -4.94 -11.30 -1.09
C GLN A 23 -4.71 -10.14 -0.11
N TYR A 24 -3.95 -9.13 -0.52
CA TYR A 24 -3.74 -7.93 0.27
C TYR A 24 -5.06 -7.14 0.47
N LEU A 25 -5.91 -7.03 -0.56
CA LEU A 25 -7.22 -6.40 -0.44
C LEU A 25 -8.14 -7.15 0.52
N GLU A 26 -8.15 -8.48 0.45
CA GLU A 26 -8.90 -9.31 1.41
C GLU A 26 -8.43 -9.09 2.84
N TYR A 27 -7.11 -9.08 3.07
CA TYR A 27 -6.53 -8.76 4.36
C TYR A 27 -6.91 -7.35 4.83
N HIS A 28 -6.78 -6.35 3.96
CA HIS A 28 -7.06 -4.95 4.29
C HIS A 28 -8.53 -4.73 4.62
N GLN A 29 -9.43 -5.39 3.88
CA GLN A 29 -10.85 -5.36 4.15
C GLN A 29 -11.20 -6.03 5.49
N GLN A 30 -10.54 -7.14 5.83
CA GLN A 30 -10.83 -7.88 7.05
C GLN A 30 -10.24 -7.24 8.31
N TYR A 31 -9.02 -6.69 8.23
CA TYR A 31 -8.29 -6.16 9.39
C TYR A 31 -7.69 -4.77 9.15
N GLY A 32 -7.15 -4.53 7.95
CA GLY A 32 -6.34 -3.33 7.67
C GLY A 32 -7.06 -2.00 7.90
N ARG A 33 -8.36 -1.89 7.57
CA ARG A 33 -9.12 -0.64 7.80
C ARG A 33 -9.19 -0.25 9.27
N GLU A 34 -9.51 -1.19 10.16
CA GLU A 34 -9.60 -0.94 11.59
C GLU A 34 -8.22 -0.62 12.19
N LEU A 35 -7.18 -1.27 11.68
CA LEU A 35 -5.79 -0.96 12.06
C LEU A 35 -5.40 0.46 11.62
N ASP A 36 -5.68 0.85 10.38
CA ASP A 36 -5.38 2.20 9.88
C ASP A 36 -6.10 3.28 10.71
N GLU A 37 -7.37 3.06 11.06
CA GLU A 37 -8.14 3.94 11.93
C GLU A 37 -7.54 4.02 13.34
N ALA A 38 -7.15 2.88 13.92
CA ALA A 38 -6.51 2.84 15.24
C ALA A 38 -5.18 3.60 15.25
N MET A 39 -4.35 3.47 14.21
CA MET A 39 -3.11 4.22 14.09
C MET A 39 -3.36 5.73 13.96
N GLN A 40 -4.39 6.15 13.22
CA GLN A 40 -4.78 7.57 13.16
C GLN A 40 -5.24 8.12 14.51
N VAL A 41 -5.92 7.31 15.32
CA VAL A 41 -6.30 7.69 16.69
C VAL A 41 -5.06 7.88 17.54
N ILE A 42 -4.10 6.96 17.50
CA ILE A 42 -2.82 7.06 18.23
C ILE A 42 -2.04 8.31 17.80
N ALA A 43 -1.99 8.60 16.49
CA ALA A 43 -1.28 9.76 15.95
C ALA A 43 -1.88 11.11 16.37
N LYS A 44 -3.20 11.15 16.64
CA LYS A 44 -3.92 12.36 17.05
C LYS A 44 -4.14 12.45 18.57
N LYS A 45 -3.78 11.41 19.31
CA LYS A 45 -3.96 11.34 20.76
C LYS A 45 -3.05 12.35 21.44
N GLU A 46 -3.64 13.19 22.29
CA GLU A 46 -2.91 14.03 23.22
C GLU A 46 -2.54 13.18 24.44
N TYR A 47 -1.30 13.29 24.89
CA TYR A 47 -0.78 12.57 26.04
C TYR A 47 -0.47 13.58 27.13
N ASP A 48 -0.90 13.26 28.35
CA ASP A 48 -0.64 14.08 29.53
C ASP A 48 0.65 13.61 30.22
N GLY A 49 1.51 14.54 30.61
CA GLY A 49 2.76 14.23 31.30
C GLY A 49 3.85 15.27 31.01
N ASP A 50 5.04 15.05 31.55
CA ASP A 50 6.23 15.70 31.00
C ASP A 50 6.61 15.07 29.64
N GLN A 51 7.67 15.59 29.02
CA GLN A 51 8.10 15.13 27.70
C GLN A 51 8.46 13.64 27.68
N ASP A 52 9.17 13.17 28.71
CA ASP A 52 9.63 11.78 28.80
C ASP A 52 8.45 10.82 29.02
N ASP A 53 7.50 11.19 29.87
CA ASP A 53 6.26 10.44 30.09
C ASP A 53 5.39 10.40 28.83
N THR A 54 5.28 11.53 28.12
CA THR A 54 4.52 11.63 26.86
C THR A 54 5.08 10.70 25.80
N ASP A 55 6.40 10.70 25.60
CA ASP A 55 7.05 9.87 24.59
C ASP A 55 6.95 8.39 24.95
N LEU A 56 7.07 8.04 26.24
CA LEU A 56 6.87 6.67 26.72
C LEU A 56 5.45 6.17 26.45
N LEU A 57 4.42 6.94 26.83
CA LEU A 57 3.02 6.56 26.64
C LEU A 57 2.68 6.41 25.16
N ARG A 58 3.19 7.30 24.31
CA ARG A 58 3.04 7.19 22.86
C ARG A 58 3.70 5.92 22.32
N GLN A 59 4.91 5.62 22.75
CA GLN A 59 5.61 4.41 22.32
C GLN A 59 4.86 3.14 22.73
N MET A 60 4.30 3.10 23.93
CA MET A 60 3.49 1.97 24.40
C MET A 60 2.26 1.73 23.53
N ASP A 61 1.55 2.80 23.12
CA ASP A 61 0.40 2.68 22.23
C ASP A 61 0.81 2.20 20.83
N ILE A 62 1.94 2.68 20.30
CA ILE A 62 2.51 2.22 19.03
C ILE A 62 2.90 0.75 19.10
N ASP A 63 3.56 0.31 20.16
CA ASP A 63 3.97 -1.10 20.34
C ASP A 63 2.74 -2.00 20.44
N ALA A 64 1.71 -1.59 21.19
CA ALA A 64 0.45 -2.30 21.29
C ALA A 64 -0.27 -2.41 19.93
N HIS A 65 -0.17 -1.35 19.10
CA HIS A 65 -0.70 -1.36 17.74
C HIS A 65 0.05 -2.33 16.83
N ILE A 66 1.39 -2.34 16.86
CA ILE A 66 2.21 -3.29 16.10
C ILE A 66 1.89 -4.74 16.48
N ASP A 67 1.61 -4.99 17.76
CA ASP A 67 1.15 -6.31 18.20
C ASP A 67 -0.20 -6.69 17.60
N ASN A 68 -1.14 -5.74 17.50
CA ASN A 68 -2.42 -5.98 16.85
C ASN A 68 -2.25 -6.24 15.34
N GLU A 69 -1.36 -5.51 14.67
CA GLU A 69 -1.00 -5.79 13.26
C GLU A 69 -0.47 -7.23 13.12
N ALA A 70 0.42 -7.66 14.01
CA ALA A 70 0.99 -9.00 14.00
C ALA A 70 -0.09 -10.08 14.16
N LEU A 71 -0.98 -9.91 15.14
CA LEU A 71 -2.08 -10.83 15.39
C LEU A 71 -3.02 -10.90 14.19
N ALA A 72 -3.38 -9.76 13.59
CA ALA A 72 -4.19 -9.71 12.38
C ALA A 72 -3.52 -10.46 11.21
N TRP A 73 -2.23 -10.21 10.99
CA TRP A 73 -1.44 -10.85 9.94
C TRP A 73 -1.49 -12.38 10.06
N PHE A 74 -1.06 -12.91 11.21
CA PHE A 74 -1.06 -14.35 11.41
C PHE A 74 -2.48 -14.93 11.41
N SER A 75 -3.47 -14.21 11.95
CA SER A 75 -4.86 -14.69 11.94
C SER A 75 -5.41 -14.83 10.52
N PHE A 76 -5.14 -13.84 9.67
CA PHE A 76 -5.55 -13.85 8.27
C PHE A 76 -4.96 -15.03 7.49
N TRP A 77 -3.65 -15.26 7.63
CA TRP A 77 -2.95 -16.28 6.84
C TRP A 77 -3.15 -17.70 7.39
N THR A 78 -3.24 -17.85 8.73
CA THR A 78 -3.41 -19.16 9.35
C THR A 78 -4.88 -19.56 9.51
N LYS A 79 -5.82 -18.62 9.31
CA LYS A 79 -7.27 -18.80 9.53
C LYS A 79 -7.64 -19.18 10.97
N HIS A 80 -6.80 -18.81 11.93
CA HIS A 80 -7.04 -18.97 13.36
C HIS A 80 -7.16 -17.60 14.01
N ASP A 81 -8.17 -17.37 14.83
CA ASP A 81 -8.24 -16.12 15.58
C ASP A 81 -7.21 -16.14 16.72
N LEU A 82 -6.22 -15.25 16.64
CA LEU A 82 -5.17 -15.12 17.65
C LEU A 82 -5.43 -14.00 18.66
N PHE A 83 -6.50 -13.21 18.50
CA PHE A 83 -6.84 -12.13 19.43
C PHE A 83 -7.29 -12.69 20.79
N ASP A 84 -8.02 -13.80 20.79
CA ASP A 84 -8.52 -14.46 22.00
C ASP A 84 -7.42 -15.10 22.87
N VAL A 85 -6.24 -15.35 22.29
CA VAL A 85 -5.12 -16.04 22.95
C VAL A 85 -3.89 -15.16 23.13
N ARG A 86 -4.05 -13.84 23.07
CA ARG A 86 -2.94 -12.85 23.11
C ARG A 86 -1.93 -13.04 24.26
N GLN A 87 -2.37 -13.57 25.39
CA GLN A 87 -1.53 -13.80 26.59
C GLN A 87 -0.84 -15.18 26.60
N ALA A 88 -1.08 -16.02 25.60
CA ALA A 88 -0.48 -17.34 25.53
C ALA A 88 1.04 -17.23 25.24
N PRO A 89 1.89 -18.02 25.90
CA PRO A 89 3.35 -17.99 25.69
C PRO A 89 3.78 -18.20 24.23
N LEU A 90 2.94 -18.87 23.42
CA LEU A 90 3.22 -19.11 22.01
C LEU A 90 3.10 -17.83 21.14
N ILE A 91 2.41 -16.80 21.61
CA ILE A 91 2.17 -15.56 20.85
C ILE A 91 3.41 -14.68 20.80
N GLN A 92 4.17 -14.56 21.90
CA GLN A 92 5.32 -13.67 21.96
C GLN A 92 6.35 -13.93 20.84
N PRO A 93 6.77 -15.18 20.54
CA PRO A 93 7.63 -15.46 19.41
C PRO A 93 7.06 -15.05 18.05
N LEU A 94 5.72 -15.08 17.88
CA LEU A 94 5.06 -14.63 16.65
C LEU A 94 5.15 -13.11 16.52
N LEU A 95 4.87 -12.37 17.61
CA LEU A 95 4.98 -10.91 17.64
C LEU A 95 6.40 -10.46 17.30
N ASP A 96 7.41 -11.06 17.93
CA ASP A 96 8.82 -10.73 17.68
C ASP A 96 9.22 -11.00 16.22
N ARG A 97 8.73 -12.10 15.66
CA ARG A 97 8.97 -12.45 14.26
C ARG A 97 8.29 -11.48 13.29
N TYR A 98 7.07 -11.05 13.60
CA TYR A 98 6.39 -10.02 12.81
C TYR A 98 7.10 -8.68 12.87
N ARG A 99 7.59 -8.24 14.04
CA ARG A 99 8.35 -6.98 14.16
C ARG A 99 9.59 -6.98 13.29
N LEU A 100 10.35 -8.07 13.30
CA LEU A 100 11.50 -8.25 12.40
C LEU A 100 11.06 -8.16 10.93
N PHE A 101 10.02 -8.90 10.58
CA PHE A 101 9.47 -8.89 9.23
C PHE A 101 8.97 -7.52 8.77
N ARG A 102 8.26 -6.80 9.62
CA ARG A 102 7.75 -5.44 9.35
C ARG A 102 8.90 -4.49 9.01
N SER A 103 10.03 -4.59 9.71
CA SER A 103 11.22 -3.80 9.38
C SER A 103 11.79 -4.15 7.99
N ILE A 104 11.82 -5.44 7.64
CA ILE A 104 12.28 -5.94 6.34
C ILE A 104 11.31 -5.51 5.23
N LEU A 105 10.00 -5.61 5.46
CA LEU A 105 8.97 -5.12 4.54
C LEU A 105 9.15 -3.63 4.27
N GLN A 106 9.31 -2.82 5.32
CA GLN A 106 9.45 -1.39 5.18
C GLN A 106 10.68 -1.01 4.34
N GLN A 107 11.77 -1.76 4.50
CA GLN A 107 12.94 -1.65 3.63
C GLN A 107 12.61 -2.08 2.19
N ALA A 108 11.95 -3.22 1.98
CA ALA A 108 11.55 -3.69 0.65
C ALA A 108 10.59 -2.71 -0.06
N PHE A 109 9.69 -2.06 0.67
CA PHE A 109 8.84 -0.98 0.18
C PHE A 109 9.65 0.23 -0.29
N THR A 110 10.74 0.55 0.42
CA THR A 110 11.64 1.64 0.06
C THR A 110 12.48 1.27 -1.16
N GLU A 111 12.95 0.03 -1.27
CA GLU A 111 13.68 -0.46 -2.44
C GLU A 111 12.77 -0.53 -3.69
N ALA A 112 11.49 -0.85 -3.51
CA ALA A 112 10.48 -0.81 -4.57
C ALA A 112 10.20 0.61 -5.12
N GLN A 113 10.72 1.67 -4.49
CA GLN A 113 10.68 3.03 -5.05
C GLN A 113 11.57 3.18 -6.29
N GLN A 114 12.52 2.27 -6.51
CA GLN A 114 13.28 2.24 -7.75
C GLN A 114 12.41 1.67 -8.86
N LEU A 115 11.82 2.54 -9.69
CA LEU A 115 11.00 2.15 -10.84
C LEU A 115 11.84 1.32 -11.82
N PRO A 116 11.64 0.00 -11.94
CA PRO A 116 12.32 -0.78 -12.97
C PRO A 116 11.77 -0.36 -14.34
N ALA A 117 12.64 -0.21 -15.34
CA ALA A 117 12.22 0.18 -16.68
C ALA A 117 11.29 -0.88 -17.32
N SER A 118 11.42 -2.13 -16.88
CA SER A 118 10.70 -3.28 -17.40
C SER A 118 10.83 -4.49 -16.46
N VAL A 119 9.76 -5.27 -16.31
CA VAL A 119 9.70 -6.48 -15.46
C VAL A 119 9.09 -7.66 -16.22
N LEU A 120 9.58 -8.87 -15.96
CA LEU A 120 9.00 -10.10 -16.53
C LEU A 120 7.91 -10.62 -15.59
N TRP A 121 6.66 -10.63 -16.05
CA TRP A 121 5.52 -11.13 -15.28
C TRP A 121 4.56 -11.92 -16.17
N ASN A 122 4.13 -13.10 -15.70
CA ASN A 122 3.33 -14.06 -16.45
C ASN A 122 3.89 -14.42 -17.85
N GLY A 123 5.23 -14.44 -17.97
CA GLY A 123 5.92 -14.77 -19.22
C GLY A 123 6.03 -13.61 -20.21
N ASP A 124 5.45 -12.46 -19.91
CA ASP A 124 5.48 -11.26 -20.74
C ASP A 124 6.30 -10.14 -20.09
N GLU A 125 6.77 -9.20 -20.92
CA GLU A 125 7.49 -8.00 -20.48
C GLU A 125 6.48 -6.87 -20.19
N TRP A 126 6.46 -6.39 -18.93
CA TRP A 126 5.56 -5.35 -18.42
C TRP A 126 6.33 -4.12 -17.99
N THR A 127 5.74 -2.95 -18.17
CA THR A 127 6.35 -1.67 -17.80
C THR A 127 5.31 -0.76 -17.17
N ILE A 128 5.78 0.14 -16.30
CA ILE A 128 4.99 1.31 -15.91
C ILE A 128 5.07 2.30 -17.06
N GLN A 129 3.93 2.61 -17.65
CA GLN A 129 3.86 3.44 -18.85
C GLN A 129 4.04 4.92 -18.49
N ASP A 130 5.13 5.51 -18.99
CA ASP A 130 5.39 6.95 -18.89
C ASP A 130 4.56 7.69 -19.95
N PHE A 131 3.66 8.57 -19.49
CA PHE A 131 2.83 9.37 -20.38
C PHE A 131 3.62 10.59 -20.86
N LYS A 132 4.38 10.41 -21.93
CA LYS A 132 5.01 11.52 -22.65
C LYS A 132 3.95 12.29 -23.43
N ILE A 133 3.42 13.36 -22.82
CA ILE A 133 2.56 14.32 -23.52
C ILE A 133 3.43 15.08 -24.52
N ASN A 134 3.14 14.94 -25.81
CA ASN A 134 3.77 15.73 -26.86
C ASN A 134 2.77 16.73 -27.45
N PRO A 135 3.22 17.82 -28.10
CA PRO A 135 2.30 18.80 -28.70
C PRO A 135 1.40 18.25 -29.81
N ALA A 136 1.70 17.05 -30.33
CA ALA A 136 0.90 16.34 -31.32
C ALA A 136 -0.07 15.32 -30.68
N SER A 137 -0.09 15.20 -29.35
CA SER A 137 -0.97 14.30 -28.61
C SER A 137 -2.41 14.80 -28.72
N SER A 138 -3.18 14.24 -29.65
CA SER A 138 -4.63 14.40 -29.70
C SER A 138 -5.26 13.51 -28.63
N MET A 139 -6.02 14.11 -27.70
CA MET A 139 -6.77 13.36 -26.70
C MET A 139 -8.18 13.03 -27.23
N SER A 140 -8.54 11.76 -27.23
CA SER A 140 -9.89 11.28 -27.50
C SER A 140 -10.83 11.52 -26.31
N PHE A 141 -12.13 11.54 -26.56
CA PHE A 141 -13.13 11.72 -25.49
C PHE A 141 -13.06 10.61 -24.42
N ASN A 142 -12.75 9.38 -24.81
CA ASN A 142 -12.61 8.25 -23.87
C ASN A 142 -11.37 8.39 -22.99
N GLU A 143 -10.28 8.97 -23.50
CA GLU A 143 -9.10 9.30 -22.68
C GLU A 143 -9.41 10.41 -21.66
N VAL A 144 -10.29 11.37 -21.97
CA VAL A 144 -10.77 12.37 -20.99
C VAL A 144 -11.57 11.70 -19.87
N ILE A 145 -12.49 10.79 -20.22
CA ILE A 145 -13.29 10.04 -19.23
C ILE A 145 -12.36 9.21 -18.34
N THR A 146 -11.41 8.50 -18.96
CA THR A 146 -10.43 7.68 -18.26
C THR A 146 -9.58 8.53 -17.32
N ALA A 147 -9.11 9.70 -17.75
CA ALA A 147 -8.35 10.61 -16.90
C ALA A 147 -9.15 11.09 -15.68
N LYS A 148 -10.43 11.44 -15.86
CA LYS A 148 -11.33 11.79 -14.75
C LYS A 148 -11.46 10.63 -13.77
N GLU A 149 -11.62 9.42 -14.29
CA GLU A 149 -11.76 8.22 -13.47
C GLU A 149 -10.48 7.88 -12.72
N VAL A 150 -9.31 7.97 -13.37
CA VAL A 150 -8.00 7.85 -12.72
C VAL A 150 -7.87 8.82 -11.56
N MET A 151 -8.27 10.10 -11.73
CA MET A 151 -8.24 11.08 -10.64
C MET A 151 -9.16 10.69 -9.48
N ARG A 152 -10.35 10.15 -9.78
CA ARG A 152 -11.28 9.63 -8.75
C ARG A 152 -10.66 8.46 -7.98
N GLN A 153 -10.02 7.54 -8.69
CA GLN A 153 -9.37 6.37 -8.10
C GLN A 153 -8.14 6.76 -7.27
N LEU A 154 -7.35 7.72 -7.74
CA LEU A 154 -6.21 8.25 -7.01
C LEU A 154 -6.62 8.96 -5.71
N HIS A 155 -7.68 9.76 -5.76
CA HIS A 155 -8.26 10.36 -4.56
C HIS A 155 -8.86 9.30 -3.62
N THR A 156 -9.39 8.20 -4.16
CA THR A 156 -9.89 7.07 -3.36
C THR A 156 -8.72 6.38 -2.64
N LEU A 157 -7.63 6.08 -3.36
CA LEU A 157 -6.40 5.55 -2.81
C LEU A 157 -5.82 6.47 -1.71
N GLY A 158 -5.80 7.79 -1.94
CA GLY A 158 -5.34 8.78 -0.96
C GLY A 158 -6.15 8.81 0.34
N LYS A 159 -7.34 8.20 0.37
CA LYS A 159 -8.15 7.99 1.58
C LYS A 159 -7.89 6.64 2.26
N GLY A 160 -6.81 5.95 1.90
CA GLY A 160 -6.47 4.61 2.40
C GLY A 160 -7.34 3.48 1.81
N ARG A 161 -8.09 3.74 0.74
CA ARG A 161 -8.96 2.75 0.10
C ARG A 161 -8.22 2.06 -1.04
N TRP A 162 -7.63 0.91 -0.73
CA TRP A 162 -6.80 0.15 -1.65
C TRP A 162 -7.57 -0.49 -2.80
N GLU A 163 -8.90 -0.54 -2.75
CA GLU A 163 -9.76 -1.10 -3.82
C GLU A 163 -9.63 -0.34 -5.15
N ALA A 164 -9.03 0.86 -5.12
CA ALA A 164 -8.68 1.62 -6.32
C ALA A 164 -7.47 1.03 -7.09
N MET A 165 -6.61 0.26 -6.43
CA MET A 165 -5.36 -0.22 -7.01
C MET A 165 -5.52 -1.13 -8.23
N PRO A 166 -6.47 -2.10 -8.29
CA PRO A 166 -6.65 -2.91 -9.49
C PRO A 166 -6.91 -2.07 -10.75
N TYR A 167 -7.71 -1.02 -10.63
CA TYR A 167 -7.97 -0.08 -11.73
C TYR A 167 -6.69 0.67 -12.12
N LEU A 168 -5.99 1.24 -11.13
CA LEU A 168 -4.78 2.01 -11.38
C LEU A 168 -3.67 1.14 -11.98
N CYS A 169 -3.47 -0.08 -11.48
CA CYS A 169 -2.56 -1.05 -12.08
C CYS A 169 -2.97 -1.39 -13.51
N ALA A 170 -4.25 -1.57 -13.83
CA ALA A 170 -4.69 -1.88 -15.18
C ALA A 170 -4.32 -0.79 -16.20
N VAL A 171 -4.40 0.48 -15.78
CA VAL A 171 -4.07 1.64 -16.62
C VAL A 171 -2.56 1.84 -16.77
N TYR A 172 -1.82 1.77 -15.65
CA TYR A 172 -0.43 2.20 -15.61
C TYR A 172 0.58 1.05 -15.80
N PHE A 173 0.25 -0.15 -15.35
CA PHE A 173 1.08 -1.34 -15.49
C PHE A 173 0.61 -2.14 -16.70
N ARG A 174 1.34 -2.01 -17.81
CA ARG A 174 0.95 -2.57 -19.10
C ARG A 174 2.06 -3.40 -19.71
N LYS A 175 1.70 -4.32 -20.61
CA LYS A 175 2.70 -4.98 -21.44
C LYS A 175 3.44 -3.92 -22.24
N LYS A 176 4.70 -4.20 -22.56
CA LYS A 176 5.50 -3.30 -23.38
C LYS A 176 4.78 -2.99 -24.70
N ASP A 177 4.72 -1.71 -25.03
CA ASP A 177 4.03 -1.17 -26.21
C ASP A 177 2.51 -1.44 -26.30
N GLU A 178 1.88 -1.92 -25.22
CA GLU A 178 0.43 -2.16 -25.17
C GLU A 178 -0.33 -0.84 -25.08
N ALA A 179 -1.07 -0.48 -26.13
CA ALA A 179 -1.93 0.70 -26.14
C ALA A 179 -3.08 0.58 -25.15
N PHE A 180 -3.47 1.70 -24.54
CA PHE A 180 -4.63 1.72 -23.65
C PHE A 180 -5.92 1.48 -24.46
N THR A 181 -6.80 0.64 -23.93
CA THR A 181 -8.14 0.41 -24.48
C THR A 181 -9.15 0.39 -23.34
N ASP A 182 -10.38 0.84 -23.60
CA ASP A 182 -11.43 0.93 -22.57
C ASP A 182 -11.76 -0.45 -21.96
N ASP A 183 -11.55 -1.53 -22.71
CA ASP A 183 -11.76 -2.90 -22.26
C ASP A 183 -10.89 -3.28 -21.05
N MET A 184 -9.76 -2.60 -20.86
CA MET A 184 -8.84 -2.85 -19.74
C MET A 184 -9.41 -2.49 -18.38
N VAL A 185 -10.40 -1.60 -18.35
CA VAL A 185 -10.98 -1.05 -17.11
C VAL A 185 -12.44 -1.44 -16.91
N ILE A 186 -12.97 -2.36 -17.73
CA ILE A 186 -14.32 -2.91 -17.58
C ILE A 186 -14.41 -3.66 -16.25
N GLU A 187 -15.43 -3.34 -15.46
CA GLU A 187 -15.72 -4.01 -14.19
C GLU A 187 -15.96 -5.51 -14.42
N GLY A 188 -15.25 -6.35 -13.65
CA GLY A 188 -15.28 -7.80 -13.83
C GLY A 188 -14.59 -8.31 -15.11
N GLY A 189 -13.91 -7.43 -15.85
CA GLY A 189 -13.13 -7.79 -17.04
C GLY A 189 -11.86 -8.57 -16.69
N GLU A 190 -11.36 -9.34 -17.66
CA GLU A 190 -10.17 -10.18 -17.52
C GLU A 190 -8.95 -9.39 -17.03
N ARG A 191 -8.79 -8.15 -17.50
CA ARG A 191 -7.66 -7.31 -17.11
C ARG A 191 -7.68 -6.94 -15.63
N LEU A 192 -8.83 -6.57 -15.07
CA LEU A 192 -8.93 -6.26 -13.64
C LEU A 192 -8.70 -7.51 -12.78
N THR A 193 -9.23 -8.66 -13.18
CA THR A 193 -8.96 -9.94 -12.51
C THR A 193 -7.48 -10.30 -12.55
N LEU A 194 -6.82 -10.06 -13.68
CA LEU A 194 -5.37 -10.24 -13.82
C LEU A 194 -4.61 -9.32 -12.86
N MET A 195 -5.02 -8.06 -12.70
CA MET A 195 -4.38 -7.13 -11.76
C MET A 195 -4.53 -7.55 -10.29
N GLN A 196 -5.59 -8.28 -9.92
CA GLN A 196 -5.70 -8.85 -8.57
C GLN A 196 -4.64 -9.94 -8.30
N GLN A 197 -4.05 -10.53 -9.33
CA GLN A 197 -2.98 -11.51 -9.18
C GLN A 197 -1.59 -10.86 -9.17
N LEU A 198 -1.51 -9.53 -9.34
CA LEU A 198 -0.25 -8.82 -9.40
C LEU A 198 0.47 -8.88 -8.04
N PRO A 199 1.74 -9.33 -7.98
CA PRO A 199 2.53 -9.29 -6.76
C PRO A 199 2.66 -7.87 -6.19
N MET A 200 2.63 -7.76 -4.87
CA MET A 200 2.69 -6.46 -4.18
C MET A 200 3.89 -5.57 -4.54
N PRO A 201 5.12 -6.05 -4.86
CA PRO A 201 6.22 -5.17 -5.24
C PRO A 201 5.87 -4.30 -6.46
N TYR A 202 5.18 -4.86 -7.45
CA TYR A 202 4.78 -4.12 -8.65
C TYR A 202 3.62 -3.17 -8.37
N VAL A 203 2.69 -3.57 -7.49
CA VAL A 203 1.61 -2.69 -7.00
C VAL A 203 2.20 -1.46 -6.32
N CYS A 204 3.22 -1.65 -5.47
CA CYS A 204 3.90 -0.58 -4.75
C CYS A 204 4.63 0.37 -5.70
N GLN A 205 5.27 -0.15 -6.74
CA GLN A 205 5.90 0.66 -7.79
C GLN A 205 4.87 1.55 -8.51
N VAL A 206 3.69 1.03 -8.83
CA VAL A 206 2.60 1.82 -9.44
C VAL A 206 2.12 2.91 -8.47
N ALA A 207 1.86 2.57 -7.21
CA ALA A 207 1.44 3.54 -6.20
C ALA A 207 2.49 4.65 -6.00
N PHE A 208 3.77 4.30 -6.00
CA PHE A 208 4.88 5.24 -5.90
C PHE A 208 4.99 6.14 -7.13
N PHE A 209 4.90 5.57 -8.35
CA PHE A 209 4.86 6.33 -9.59
C PHE A 209 3.74 7.39 -9.58
N LEU A 210 2.53 6.99 -9.17
CA LEU A 210 1.39 7.90 -9.06
C LEU A 210 1.62 9.01 -8.02
N THR A 211 2.26 8.67 -6.90
CA THR A 211 2.64 9.65 -5.88
C THR A 211 3.61 10.68 -6.44
N ILE A 212 4.61 10.26 -7.23
CA ILE A 212 5.50 11.17 -7.95
C ILE A 212 4.70 12.06 -8.89
N CYS A 213 3.78 11.51 -9.69
CA CYS A 213 2.97 12.31 -10.61
C CYS A 213 2.17 13.41 -9.89
N VAL A 214 1.49 13.07 -8.79
CA VAL A 214 0.74 14.05 -7.98
C VAL A 214 1.66 15.09 -7.38
N HIS A 215 2.79 14.66 -6.81
CA HIS A 215 3.77 15.57 -6.23
C HIS A 215 4.34 16.54 -7.27
N THR A 216 4.70 16.05 -8.45
CA THR A 216 5.14 16.89 -9.57
C THR A 216 4.07 17.90 -9.96
N TRP A 217 2.80 17.50 -10.06
CA TRP A 217 1.71 18.45 -10.35
C TRP A 217 1.54 19.52 -9.27
N MET A 218 1.60 19.14 -7.99
CA MET A 218 1.52 20.09 -6.87
C MET A 218 2.73 21.00 -6.74
N THR A 219 3.90 20.61 -7.22
CA THR A 219 5.14 21.42 -7.10
C THR A 219 5.42 22.26 -8.34
N THR A 220 4.95 21.83 -9.51
CA THR A 220 5.18 22.52 -10.79
C THR A 220 4.22 23.70 -11.01
N LEU A 221 3.04 23.69 -10.39
CA LEU A 221 2.11 24.81 -10.49
C LEU A 221 2.64 25.96 -9.61
N ALA A 222 3.07 27.06 -10.22
CA ALA A 222 3.66 28.21 -9.51
C ALA A 222 2.76 28.83 -8.42
N TYR A 223 1.46 28.51 -8.44
CA TYR A 223 0.44 29.01 -7.51
C TYR A 223 0.00 27.99 -6.44
N SER A 224 0.54 26.76 -6.44
CA SER A 224 0.23 25.73 -5.43
C SER A 224 1.26 25.64 -4.31
N GLN A 225 2.29 26.50 -4.32
CA GLN A 225 3.13 26.71 -3.15
C GLN A 225 2.32 27.54 -2.15
N GLU A 226 1.75 26.91 -1.12
CA GLU A 226 1.37 27.65 0.08
C GLU A 226 2.63 28.34 0.62
N GLU A 227 2.52 29.64 0.92
CA GLU A 227 3.56 30.37 1.62
C GLU A 227 3.92 29.58 2.89
N VAL A 228 5.10 28.97 2.89
CA VAL A 228 5.75 28.51 4.12
C VAL A 228 5.97 29.78 4.94
N GLN A 229 5.02 30.14 5.78
CA GLN A 229 5.23 31.13 6.82
C GLN A 229 6.37 30.58 7.68
N GLU A 230 7.54 31.19 7.54
CA GLU A 230 8.65 31.06 8.46
C GLU A 230 8.09 31.24 9.88
N MET A 231 7.93 30.14 10.62
CA MET A 231 7.82 30.26 12.06
C MET A 231 9.16 30.81 12.55
N PRO A 232 9.18 31.97 13.24
CA PRO A 232 10.42 32.58 13.67
C PRO A 232 11.14 31.64 14.62
N ASN A 233 12.42 31.39 14.32
CA ASN A 233 13.36 30.73 15.22
C ASN A 233 13.24 31.34 16.62
N LEU A 234 12.79 30.54 17.59
CA LEU A 234 12.99 30.83 19.00
C LEU A 234 14.15 29.96 19.46
N ASN A 235 15.31 30.61 19.57
CA ASN A 235 16.41 30.18 20.43
C ASN A 235 15.96 30.19 21.89
#